data_AF-A0A3C1JS33-F1
#
_entry.id   AF-A0A3C1JS33-F1
#
_cell.length_a   1.000
_cell.length_b   1.000
_cell.length_c   1.000
_cell.angle_alpha   90.00
_cell.angle_beta   90.00
_cell.angle_gamma   90.00
#
_symmetry.space_group_name_H-M   'P 1'
#
loop_
_entity.id
_entity.type
_entity.pdbx_description
1 polymer ?
#
loop_
_entity_poly.entity_id
_entity_poly.type
_entity_poly.pdbx_seq_one_letter_code
_entity_poly.pdbx_strand_id
1 'polypeptide(L)'
;MQWKPEEAGRVKVARLHPYWPDRDMSPEEADFMATHLTVGSLWTLRAIMAVDNRYATPDYVKHEYSYLVYGSWGAPASFPAGTPAVYVGPVRVEEDNRGNPIRSLRHTFIVGGCRYMVINVMDVMQPA
;
A
#
# COMPACT_ATOMS: atom_id res chain seq x y z
N MET A 1 32.10 11.36 10.94
CA MET A 1 31.17 10.91 12.01
C MET A 1 30.91 9.44 11.76
N GLN A 2 31.36 8.55 12.64
CA GLN A 2 31.36 7.10 12.42
C GLN A 2 30.24 6.50 13.28
N TRP A 3 29.19 6.01 12.63
CA TRP A 3 27.97 5.49 13.27
C TRP A 3 28.25 4.19 14.03
N LYS A 4 27.68 4.02 15.23
CA LYS A 4 27.85 2.82 16.07
C LYS A 4 26.51 2.08 16.28
N PRO A 5 26.47 0.74 16.18
CA PRO A 5 25.24 -0.05 16.23
C PRO A 5 24.47 0.06 17.56
N GLU A 6 25.18 0.19 18.68
CA GLU A 6 24.59 0.36 20.01
C GLU A 6 23.81 1.67 20.21
N GLU A 7 23.99 2.68 19.33
CA GLU A 7 23.25 3.94 19.35
C GLU A 7 21.92 3.85 18.57
N ALA A 8 21.60 2.69 17.99
CA ALA A 8 20.28 2.41 17.46
C ALA A 8 19.29 2.30 18.63
N GLY A 9 18.88 3.45 19.16
CA GLY A 9 17.82 3.55 20.14
C GLY A 9 16.67 2.67 19.68
N ARG A 10 16.29 1.70 20.52
CA ARG A 10 15.23 0.70 20.27
C ARG A 10 14.20 1.31 19.34
N VAL A 11 14.28 0.95 18.06
CA VAL A 11 13.34 1.44 17.07
C VAL A 11 11.99 0.98 17.59
N LYS A 12 11.20 1.92 18.13
CA LYS A 12 9.80 1.67 18.38
C LYS A 12 9.25 1.40 16.99
N VAL A 13 9.13 0.12 16.65
CA VAL A 13 8.56 -0.35 15.39
C VAL A 13 7.17 0.26 15.38
N ALA A 14 7.03 1.38 14.69
CA ALA A 14 5.76 2.06 14.58
C ALA A 14 4.82 1.05 13.94
N ARG A 15 3.74 0.71 14.64
CA ARG A 15 2.80 -0.31 14.20
C ARG A 15 2.28 0.07 12.80
N LEU A 16 2.17 -0.95 11.98
CA LEU A 16 2.02 -0.90 10.53
C LEU A 16 0.52 -1.04 10.24
N HIS A 17 -0.13 -0.04 9.60
CA HIS A 17 -1.59 -0.10 9.38
C HIS A 17 -2.07 0.31 7.98
N PRO A 18 -2.83 -0.56 7.28
CA PRO A 18 -3.54 -0.25 6.04
C PRO A 18 -4.99 0.16 6.36
N TYR A 19 -5.23 1.44 6.65
CA TYR A 19 -6.54 2.12 6.71
C TYR A 19 -7.77 1.31 7.18
N TRP A 20 -7.73 0.93 8.45
CA TRP A 20 -8.71 1.15 9.53
C TRP A 20 -7.84 1.18 10.81
N PRO A 21 -8.24 1.84 11.91
CA PRO A 21 -7.37 2.32 12.99
C PRO A 21 -6.47 1.21 13.52
N ASP A 22 -5.29 1.58 14.04
CA ASP A 22 -4.36 0.71 14.76
C ASP A 22 -5.11 -0.34 15.59
N ARG A 23 -5.39 -1.49 14.96
CA ARG A 23 -6.09 -2.62 15.54
C ARG A 23 -5.12 -3.76 15.46
N ASP A 24 -5.08 -4.55 16.51
CA ASP A 24 -4.27 -5.74 16.45
C ASP A 24 -4.71 -6.59 15.25
N MET A 25 -3.74 -6.97 14.42
CA MET A 25 -3.96 -7.92 13.34
C MET A 25 -4.37 -9.25 13.97
N SER A 26 -5.34 -9.94 13.38
CA SER A 26 -5.59 -11.31 13.79
C SER A 26 -4.36 -12.18 13.47
N PRO A 27 -4.16 -13.30 14.18
CA PRO A 27 -3.09 -14.25 13.83
C PRO A 27 -3.17 -14.71 12.37
N GLU A 28 -4.37 -14.91 11.84
CA GLU A 28 -4.62 -15.28 10.44
C GLU A 28 -4.14 -14.21 9.46
N GLU A 29 -4.38 -12.93 9.78
CA GLU A 29 -3.86 -11.80 9.00
C GLU A 29 -2.33 -11.77 9.06
N ALA A 30 -1.74 -11.93 10.26
CA ALA A 30 -0.29 -11.94 10.42
C ALA A 30 0.40 -13.05 9.62
N ASP A 31 -0.14 -14.27 9.66
CA ASP A 31 0.37 -15.43 8.90
C ASP A 31 0.24 -15.22 7.39
N PHE A 32 -0.89 -14.65 6.95
CA PHE A 32 -1.09 -14.29 5.56
C PHE A 32 -0.04 -13.28 5.08
N MET A 33 0.17 -12.19 5.84
CA MET A 33 1.15 -11.15 5.51
C MET A 33 2.57 -11.73 5.47
N ALA A 34 2.93 -12.57 6.44
CA ALA A 34 4.24 -13.23 6.50
C ALA A 34 4.51 -14.12 5.28
N THR A 35 3.46 -14.77 4.76
CA THR A 35 3.60 -15.70 3.64
C THR A 35 3.59 -15.00 2.28
N HIS A 36 2.77 -13.96 2.09
CA HIS A 36 2.49 -13.42 0.76
C HIS A 36 3.00 -12.00 0.51
N LEU A 37 3.20 -11.19 1.56
CA LEU A 37 3.77 -9.85 1.44
C LEU A 37 5.29 -9.84 1.65
N THR A 38 5.98 -10.71 0.91
CA THR A 38 7.43 -10.69 0.76
C THR A 38 7.79 -9.90 -0.50
N VAL A 39 8.76 -8.99 -0.39
CA VAL A 39 9.19 -8.18 -1.56
C VAL A 39 9.60 -9.12 -2.70
N GLY A 40 9.07 -8.86 -3.89
CA GLY A 40 9.24 -9.71 -5.07
C GLY A 40 8.17 -10.77 -5.28
N SER A 41 7.27 -11.00 -4.30
CA SER A 41 6.14 -11.92 -4.46
C SER A 41 5.23 -11.49 -5.61
N LEU A 42 4.76 -12.47 -6.38
CA LEU A 42 3.84 -12.29 -7.49
C LEU A 42 2.39 -12.30 -7.00
N TRP A 43 1.62 -11.37 -7.54
CA TRP A 43 0.21 -11.15 -7.26
C TRP A 43 -0.52 -10.86 -8.57
N THR A 44 -1.85 -10.84 -8.51
CA THR A 44 -2.69 -10.39 -9.62
C THR A 44 -3.76 -9.43 -9.12
N LEU A 45 -4.23 -8.53 -9.99
CA LEU A 45 -5.37 -7.67 -9.69
C LEU A 45 -6.66 -8.50 -9.58
N ARG A 46 -7.43 -8.32 -8.49
CA ARG A 46 -8.70 -9.04 -8.27
C ARG A 46 -9.82 -8.60 -9.21
N ALA A 47 -9.82 -7.34 -9.60
CA ALA A 47 -10.82 -6.75 -10.47
C ALA A 47 -10.17 -5.70 -11.38
N ILE A 48 -10.99 -5.00 -12.15
CA ILE A 48 -10.54 -3.86 -12.94
C ILE A 48 -10.14 -2.74 -11.98
N MET A 49 -8.90 -2.29 -12.08
CA MET A 49 -8.37 -1.20 -11.27
C MET A 49 -8.09 0.03 -12.11
N ALA A 50 -8.26 1.20 -11.54
CA ALA A 50 -7.91 2.47 -12.15
C ALA A 50 -6.89 3.23 -11.28
N VAL A 51 -6.12 4.10 -11.92
CA VAL A 51 -5.20 5.00 -11.23
C VAL A 51 -5.96 6.18 -10.65
N ASP A 52 -5.85 6.40 -9.33
CA ASP A 52 -6.44 7.55 -8.63
C ASP A 52 -5.37 8.42 -7.97
N ASN A 53 -5.36 9.70 -8.35
CA ASN A 53 -4.48 10.73 -7.82
C ASN A 53 -5.19 11.67 -6.84
N ARG A 54 -6.52 11.57 -6.67
CA ARG A 54 -7.34 12.47 -5.84
C ARG A 54 -7.09 12.29 -4.35
N TYR A 55 -6.49 11.19 -3.92
CA TYR A 55 -6.09 10.97 -2.53
C TYR A 55 -4.95 11.90 -2.08
N ALA A 56 -4.32 12.65 -3.00
CA ALA A 56 -3.53 13.81 -2.63
C ALA A 56 -4.46 14.99 -2.34
N THR A 57 -4.80 15.23 -1.07
CA THR A 57 -5.56 16.43 -0.68
C THR A 57 -4.72 17.70 -0.88
N PRO A 58 -5.33 18.86 -1.18
CA PRO A 58 -4.60 20.09 -1.50
C PRO A 58 -3.65 20.57 -0.39
N ASP A 59 -4.00 20.28 0.87
CA ASP A 59 -3.23 20.69 2.05
C ASP A 59 -2.12 19.70 2.44
N TYR A 60 -1.94 18.62 1.65
CA TYR A 60 -0.97 17.56 1.92
C TYR A 60 0.08 17.42 0.82
N VAL A 61 1.29 17.03 1.25
CA VAL A 61 2.39 16.71 0.33
C VAL A 61 1.99 15.51 -0.53
N LYS A 62 1.82 15.77 -1.83
CA LYS A 62 1.54 14.73 -2.83
C LYS A 62 2.51 13.56 -2.67
N HIS A 63 1.96 12.36 -2.51
CA HIS A 63 2.76 11.14 -2.39
C HIS A 63 3.42 10.82 -3.73
N GLU A 64 4.58 10.16 -3.68
CA GLU A 64 5.37 9.83 -4.87
C GLU A 64 4.62 8.89 -5.83
N TYR A 65 3.68 8.09 -5.31
CA TYR A 65 2.98 7.05 -6.06
C TYR A 65 1.47 7.32 -6.12
N SER A 66 0.84 6.97 -7.23
CA SER A 66 -0.63 7.00 -7.35
C SER A 66 -1.28 5.79 -6.68
N TYR A 67 -2.56 5.88 -6.32
CA TYR A 67 -3.32 4.73 -5.84
C TYR A 67 -3.86 3.89 -6.99
N LEU A 68 -3.96 2.58 -6.79
CA LEU A 68 -4.88 1.71 -7.50
C LEU A 68 -6.15 1.56 -6.67
N VAL A 69 -7.28 1.85 -7.31
CA VAL A 69 -8.63 1.71 -6.74
C VAL A 69 -9.54 0.98 -7.71
N TYR A 70 -10.70 0.52 -7.23
CA TYR A 70 -11.73 -0.06 -8.10
C TYR A 70 -12.07 0.91 -9.23
N GLY A 71 -11.93 0.42 -10.46
CA GLY A 71 -12.22 1.16 -11.67
C GLY A 71 -13.42 0.58 -12.42
N SER A 72 -14.04 1.42 -13.24
CA SER A 72 -14.93 0.98 -14.31
C SER A 72 -14.21 1.05 -15.67
N TRP A 73 -14.73 0.31 -16.65
CA TRP A 73 -14.27 0.43 -18.04
C TRP A 73 -14.36 1.89 -18.51
N GLY A 74 -13.27 2.42 -19.07
CA GLY A 74 -13.20 3.79 -19.59
C GLY A 74 -12.52 4.81 -18.68
N ALA A 75 -12.11 4.43 -17.47
CA ALA A 75 -11.24 5.29 -16.66
C ALA A 75 -9.86 5.45 -17.33
N PRO A 76 -9.29 6.67 -17.38
CA PRO A 76 -7.95 6.88 -17.90
C PRO A 76 -6.95 6.09 -17.03
N ALA A 77 -6.15 5.23 -17.67
CA ALA A 77 -5.26 4.26 -17.04
C ALA A 77 -5.98 3.23 -16.15
N SER A 78 -6.69 2.29 -16.79
CA SER A 78 -7.24 1.10 -16.14
C SER A 78 -6.46 -0.17 -16.48
N PHE A 79 -6.42 -1.10 -15.54
CA PHE A 79 -5.81 -2.42 -15.67
C PHE A 79 -6.89 -3.49 -15.51
N PRO A 80 -6.95 -4.50 -16.40
CA PRO A 80 -7.93 -5.57 -16.28
C PRO A 80 -7.67 -6.45 -15.05
N ALA A 81 -8.72 -7.15 -14.60
CA ALA A 81 -8.56 -8.22 -13.62
C ALA A 81 -7.56 -9.28 -14.13
N GLY A 82 -6.81 -9.88 -13.21
CA GLY A 82 -5.75 -10.85 -13.53
C GLY A 82 -4.42 -10.22 -13.98
N THR A 83 -4.33 -8.89 -14.10
CA THR A 83 -3.06 -8.23 -14.45
C THR A 83 -1.99 -8.57 -13.41
N PRO A 84 -0.80 -9.05 -13.82
CA PRO A 84 0.30 -9.34 -12.90
C PRO A 84 0.76 -8.10 -12.13
N ALA A 85 1.06 -8.31 -10.86
CA ALA A 85 1.57 -7.30 -9.95
C ALA A 85 2.71 -7.88 -9.11
N VAL A 86 3.75 -7.09 -8.85
CA VAL A 86 4.87 -7.51 -7.98
C VAL A 86 4.85 -6.68 -6.71
N TYR A 87 4.79 -7.32 -5.54
CA TYR A 87 4.83 -6.61 -4.27
C TYR A 87 6.22 -6.00 -4.03
N VAL A 88 6.27 -4.71 -3.71
CA VAL A 88 7.52 -3.95 -3.51
C VAL A 88 7.64 -3.35 -2.11
N GLY A 89 6.80 -3.79 -1.19
CA GLY A 89 6.88 -3.39 0.22
C GLY A 89 5.92 -2.27 0.60
N PRO A 90 5.95 -1.87 1.87
CA PRO A 90 5.12 -0.80 2.36
C PRO A 90 5.78 0.58 2.24
N VAL A 91 4.97 1.62 2.27
CA VAL A 91 5.37 3.03 2.36
C VAL A 91 4.52 3.72 3.43
N ARG A 92 5.10 4.68 4.15
CA ARG A 92 4.33 5.54 5.06
C ARG A 92 3.88 6.78 4.32
N VAL A 93 2.62 7.11 4.48
CA VAL A 93 1.99 8.28 3.87
C VAL A 93 1.15 9.01 4.90
N GLU A 94 0.94 10.29 4.66
CA GLU A 94 0.08 11.14 5.47
C GLU A 94 -1.17 11.48 4.68
N GLU A 95 -2.35 11.14 5.19
CA GLU A 95 -3.61 11.18 4.45
C GLU A 95 -4.68 11.94 5.22
N ASP A 96 -5.71 12.43 4.53
CA ASP A 96 -6.93 12.91 5.17
C ASP A 96 -7.94 11.77 5.34
N ASN A 97 -8.43 11.59 6.57
CA ASN A 97 -9.59 10.76 6.85
C ASN A 97 -10.71 11.64 7.43
N ARG A 98 -11.54 12.17 6.54
CA ARG A 98 -12.73 12.98 6.87
C ARG A 98 -12.36 14.22 7.69
N GLY A 99 -11.34 14.95 7.26
CA GLY A 99 -10.83 16.16 7.91
C GLY A 99 -9.80 15.91 9.02
N ASN A 100 -9.41 14.66 9.25
CA ASN A 100 -8.37 14.31 10.23
C ASN A 100 -7.10 13.86 9.51
N PRO A 101 -5.95 14.52 9.73
CA PRO A 101 -4.68 14.05 9.23
C PRO A 101 -4.30 12.75 9.95
N ILE A 102 -4.00 11.70 9.19
CA ILE A 102 -3.54 10.42 9.70
C ILE A 102 -2.24 10.01 9.02
N ARG A 103 -1.46 9.19 9.73
CA ARG A 103 -0.30 8.49 9.15
C ARG A 103 -0.68 7.05 8.88
N SER A 104 -0.67 6.65 7.63
CA SER A 104 -1.02 5.30 7.18
C SER A 104 0.20 4.58 6.64
N LEU A 105 0.21 3.26 6.78
CA LEU A 105 1.10 2.40 6.03
C LEU A 105 0.34 1.84 4.82
N ARG A 106 0.84 2.14 3.61
CA ARG A 106 0.29 1.62 2.37
C ARG A 106 1.21 0.57 1.80
N HIS A 107 0.62 -0.45 1.20
CA HIS A 107 1.36 -1.47 0.48
C HIS A 107 1.49 -1.02 -0.98
N THR A 108 2.64 -1.32 -1.58
CA THR A 108 2.93 -0.92 -2.96
C THR A 108 3.23 -2.10 -3.85
N PHE A 109 2.82 -1.96 -5.11
CA PHE A 109 2.98 -2.97 -6.15
C PHE A 109 3.47 -2.33 -7.45
N ILE A 110 4.29 -3.06 -8.20
CA ILE A 110 4.59 -2.72 -9.59
C ILE A 110 3.55 -3.38 -10.48
N VAL A 111 2.84 -2.58 -11.28
CA VAL A 111 1.84 -3.02 -12.27
C VAL A 111 2.12 -2.29 -13.57
N GLY A 112 2.21 -3.01 -14.70
CA GLY A 112 2.47 -2.38 -16.01
C GLY A 112 3.73 -1.50 -16.06
N GLY A 113 4.74 -1.78 -15.24
CA GLY A 113 6.01 -1.02 -15.18
C GLY A 113 6.02 0.17 -14.22
N CYS A 114 4.89 0.50 -13.57
CA CYS A 114 4.77 1.61 -12.64
C CYS A 114 4.48 1.13 -11.23
N ARG A 115 4.97 1.88 -10.22
CA ARG A 115 4.70 1.60 -8.80
C ARG A 115 3.44 2.31 -8.35
N TYR A 116 2.55 1.57 -7.70
CA TYR A 116 1.28 2.06 -7.19
C TYR A 116 1.09 1.69 -5.73
N MET A 117 0.37 2.52 -5.00
CA MET A 117 -0.15 2.21 -3.66
C MET A 117 -1.51 1.55 -3.75
N VAL A 118 -1.83 0.71 -2.77
CA VAL A 118 -3.19 0.18 -2.60
C VAL A 118 -3.74 0.60 -1.23
N ILE A 119 -5.03 0.95 -1.21
CA ILE A 119 -5.72 1.30 0.04
C ILE A 119 -5.86 0.05 0.90
N ASN A 120 -6.36 -1.03 0.28
CA ASN A 120 -6.50 -2.34 0.89
C ASN A 120 -5.95 -3.38 -0.07
N VAL A 121 -4.93 -4.13 0.38
CA VAL A 121 -4.32 -5.21 -0.42
C VAL A 121 -5.37 -6.24 -0.78
N MET A 122 -6.23 -6.65 0.15
CA MET A 122 -7.17 -7.75 -0.05
C MET A 122 -8.36 -7.38 -0.96
N ASP A 123 -8.64 -6.09 -1.10
CA ASP A 123 -9.66 -5.63 -2.05
C ASP A 123 -9.10 -5.56 -3.47
N VAL A 124 -7.81 -5.25 -3.61
CA VAL A 124 -7.21 -4.93 -4.91
C VAL A 124 -6.43 -6.12 -5.51
N MET A 125 -5.81 -6.93 -4.66
CA MET A 125 -4.77 -7.89 -5.02
C MET A 125 -5.10 -9.29 -4.49
N GLN A 126 -4.78 -10.33 -5.26
CA GLN A 126 -4.78 -11.72 -4.80
C GLN A 126 -3.42 -12.37 -5.09
N PRO A 127 -2.90 -13.24 -4.19
CA PRO A 127 -1.68 -13.99 -4.47
C PRO A 127 -1.84 -14.79 -5.77
N ALA A 128 -0.77 -14.86 -6.55
CA ALA A 128 -0.73 -15.65 -7.79
C ALA A 128 -0.42 -17.12 -7.52
#